data_AF-A0A535T3H6-F1
#
_entry.id   AF-A0A535T3H6-F1
#
_cell.length_a   1.000
_cell.length_b   1.000
_cell.length_c   1.000
_cell.angle_alpha   90.00
_cell.angle_beta   90.00
_cell.angle_gamma   90.00
#
_symmetry.space_group_name_H-M   'P 1'
#
loop_
_entity.id
_entity.type
_entity.pdbx_description
1 polymer ?
#
loop_
_entity_poly.entity_id
_entity_poly.type
_entity_poly.pdbx_seq_one_letter_code
_entity_poly.pdbx_strand_id
1 'polypeptide(L)'
;RAWSLVQDSLRDWTGKPQALHAGNRQAIENLFEGLIMAGIAMQISTSSRPASGSEHRFSHLWEMQALAHGHEPVPHGFKVGVGTEASAALYERVLARDLTRLDIDALCRAWPSREEVRRSVQQGHSIPMLAENAVEESLAKYITPDQLRQRLMLIQERWPIIREHLERQLMTAEHIRDLLRAAGCPTEPAEIGVSVAQLRESYTLARTIRSRYTVLDLVNEVGILDACVDELFAPGGYWAAITHA
;
A
#
# COMPACT_ATOMS: atom_id res chain seq x y z
N ARG A 1 11.40 -14.47 -12.12
CA ARG A 1 10.97 -15.86 -11.84
C ARG A 1 9.84 -15.89 -10.82
N ALA A 2 10.02 -15.48 -9.56
CA ALA A 2 8.89 -15.44 -8.60
C ALA A 2 7.76 -14.49 -9.00
N TRP A 3 8.10 -13.32 -9.58
CA TRP A 3 7.12 -12.35 -10.08
C TRP A 3 6.17 -12.92 -11.13
N SER A 4 6.72 -13.52 -12.19
CA SER A 4 5.96 -14.08 -13.31
C SER A 4 5.04 -15.22 -12.89
N LEU A 5 5.41 -15.98 -11.85
CA LEU A 5 4.56 -17.03 -11.29
C LEU A 5 3.24 -16.52 -10.72
N VAL A 6 3.16 -15.23 -10.35
CA VAL A 6 1.93 -14.63 -9.83
C VAL A 6 1.32 -13.71 -10.87
N GLN A 7 2.10 -12.79 -11.40
CA GLN A 7 1.58 -11.62 -12.11
C GLN A 7 1.15 -11.93 -13.55
N ASP A 8 1.71 -12.96 -14.19
CA ASP A 8 1.38 -13.29 -15.58
C ASP A 8 -0.05 -13.86 -15.72
N SER A 9 -0.57 -14.52 -14.68
CA SER A 9 -1.88 -15.18 -14.67
C SER A 9 -2.86 -14.60 -13.64
N LEU A 10 -2.44 -13.57 -12.88
CA LEU A 10 -3.26 -12.95 -11.83
C LEU A 10 -4.65 -12.53 -12.34
N ARG A 11 -4.70 -11.94 -13.53
CA ARG A 11 -5.95 -11.45 -14.15
C ARG A 11 -6.87 -12.61 -14.54
N ASP A 12 -6.33 -13.76 -14.91
CA ASP A 12 -7.13 -14.94 -15.26
C ASP A 12 -7.70 -15.60 -14.00
N TRP A 13 -6.91 -15.66 -12.92
CA TRP A 13 -7.35 -16.22 -11.65
C TRP A 13 -8.41 -15.38 -10.95
N THR A 14 -8.36 -14.06 -11.14
CA THR A 14 -9.26 -13.09 -10.47
C THR A 14 -10.34 -12.53 -11.38
N GLY A 15 -10.35 -12.90 -12.67
CA GLY A 15 -11.19 -12.26 -13.71
C GLY A 15 -12.67 -12.63 -13.72
N LYS A 16 -13.17 -13.42 -12.77
CA LYS A 16 -14.59 -13.85 -12.70
C LYS A 16 -15.22 -13.65 -11.30
N PRO A 17 -15.20 -12.44 -10.73
CA PRO A 17 -15.60 -12.20 -9.35
C PRO A 17 -17.08 -12.51 -9.07
N GLN A 18 -18.01 -12.21 -9.99
CA GLN A 18 -19.44 -12.54 -9.80
C GLN A 18 -19.68 -14.05 -9.78
N ALA A 19 -18.96 -14.79 -10.63
CA ALA A 19 -19.05 -16.25 -10.65
C ALA A 19 -18.47 -16.85 -9.36
N LEU A 20 -17.36 -16.28 -8.87
CA LEU A 20 -16.78 -16.64 -7.58
C LEU A 20 -17.79 -16.43 -6.45
N HIS A 21 -18.44 -15.26 -6.40
CA HIS A 21 -19.46 -14.94 -5.40
C HIS A 21 -20.66 -15.90 -5.47
N ALA A 22 -21.08 -16.30 -6.67
CA ALA A 22 -22.14 -17.26 -6.90
C ALA A 22 -21.75 -18.73 -6.59
N GLY A 23 -20.55 -18.98 -6.07
CA GLY A 23 -20.07 -20.32 -5.73
C GLY A 23 -19.69 -21.18 -6.95
N ASN A 24 -19.39 -20.55 -8.10
CA ASN A 24 -18.99 -21.29 -9.30
C ASN A 24 -17.67 -22.04 -9.05
N ARG A 25 -17.72 -23.37 -9.23
CA ARG A 25 -16.59 -24.26 -9.01
C ARG A 25 -15.30 -23.84 -9.75
N GLN A 26 -15.39 -23.53 -11.04
CA GLN A 26 -14.21 -23.17 -11.83
C GLN A 26 -13.59 -21.85 -11.35
N ALA A 27 -14.42 -20.86 -10.99
CA ALA A 27 -13.93 -19.60 -10.46
C ALA A 27 -13.22 -19.79 -9.11
N ILE A 28 -13.73 -20.67 -8.25
CA ILE A 28 -13.08 -21.05 -6.99
C ILE A 28 -11.76 -21.78 -7.27
N GLU A 29 -11.73 -22.76 -8.17
CA GLU A 29 -10.51 -23.49 -8.54
C GLU A 29 -9.42 -22.54 -9.04
N ASN A 30 -9.77 -21.60 -9.93
CA ASN A 30 -8.86 -20.56 -10.42
C ASN A 30 -8.29 -19.70 -9.28
N LEU A 31 -9.13 -19.27 -8.33
CA LEU A 31 -8.67 -18.49 -7.18
C LEU A 31 -7.67 -19.30 -6.33
N PHE A 32 -8.00 -20.56 -6.03
CA PHE A 32 -7.13 -21.45 -5.25
C PHE A 32 -5.80 -21.71 -5.95
N GLU A 33 -5.80 -21.88 -7.27
CA GLU A 33 -4.58 -21.98 -8.06
C GLU A 33 -3.71 -20.73 -7.87
N GLY A 34 -4.27 -19.54 -8.00
CA GLY A 34 -3.54 -18.30 -7.77
C GLY A 34 -2.97 -18.17 -6.36
N LEU A 35 -3.72 -18.58 -5.32
CA LEU A 35 -3.24 -18.59 -3.93
C LEU A 35 -2.08 -19.58 -3.72
N ILE A 36 -2.15 -20.77 -4.32
CA ILE A 36 -1.07 -21.76 -4.28
C ILE A 36 0.18 -21.20 -4.98
N MET A 37 0.02 -20.60 -6.15
CA MET A 37 1.12 -20.01 -6.91
C MET A 37 1.78 -18.85 -6.18
N ALA A 38 1.01 -18.01 -5.49
CA ALA A 38 1.54 -16.99 -4.59
C ALA A 38 2.38 -17.59 -3.45
N GLY A 39 1.91 -18.68 -2.82
CA GLY A 39 2.66 -19.42 -1.81
C GLY A 39 3.99 -19.97 -2.34
N ILE A 40 3.97 -20.58 -3.52
CA ILE A 40 5.19 -21.09 -4.19
C ILE A 40 6.14 -19.94 -4.53
N ALA A 41 5.64 -18.81 -5.04
CA ALA A 41 6.45 -17.65 -5.35
C ALA A 41 7.14 -17.08 -4.11
N MET A 42 6.43 -17.02 -2.97
CA MET A 42 7.02 -16.60 -1.69
C MET A 42 8.13 -17.56 -1.25
N GLN A 43 7.92 -18.87 -1.36
CA GLN A 43 8.92 -19.88 -1.02
C GLN A 43 10.18 -19.76 -1.89
N ILE A 44 10.02 -19.60 -3.20
CA ILE A 44 11.15 -19.44 -4.15
C ILE A 44 11.93 -18.15 -3.88
N SER A 45 11.24 -17.07 -3.50
CA SER A 45 11.87 -15.78 -3.23
C SER A 45 12.38 -15.64 -1.79
N THR A 46 12.16 -16.64 -0.93
CA THR A 46 12.43 -16.58 0.53
C THR A 46 11.89 -15.30 1.16
N SER A 47 10.76 -14.80 0.66
CA SER A 47 10.22 -13.49 0.99
C SER A 47 8.74 -13.41 0.66
N SER A 48 7.97 -12.65 1.44
CA SER A 48 6.58 -12.37 1.09
C SER A 48 6.41 -11.38 -0.08
N ARG A 49 7.51 -10.79 -0.58
CA ARG A 49 7.50 -9.73 -1.61
C ARG A 49 6.61 -10.01 -2.84
N PRO A 50 6.55 -11.23 -3.41
CA PRO A 50 5.69 -11.49 -4.57
C PRO A 50 4.19 -11.34 -4.32
N ALA A 51 3.76 -11.38 -3.05
CA ALA A 51 2.35 -11.35 -2.67
C ALA A 51 2.02 -10.29 -1.61
N SER A 52 2.98 -9.47 -1.18
CA SER A 52 2.83 -8.55 -0.05
C SER A 52 3.62 -7.25 -0.25
N GLY A 53 2.89 -6.18 -0.55
CA GLY A 53 3.34 -4.80 -0.77
C GLY A 53 2.76 -3.82 0.27
N SER A 54 2.31 -2.66 -0.19
CA SER A 54 1.73 -1.61 0.67
C SER A 54 0.37 -2.00 1.24
N GLU A 55 -0.44 -2.71 0.45
CA GLU A 55 -1.78 -3.18 0.80
C GLU A 55 -1.78 -4.08 2.05
N HIS A 56 -0.79 -4.97 2.17
CA HIS A 56 -0.62 -5.79 3.37
C HIS A 56 -0.19 -4.96 4.59
N ARG A 57 0.51 -3.84 4.39
CA ARG A 57 0.94 -2.98 5.49
C ARG A 57 -0.22 -2.19 6.09
N PHE A 58 -1.16 -1.75 5.24
CA PHE A 58 -2.46 -1.25 5.72
C PHE A 58 -3.16 -2.31 6.58
N SER A 59 -3.32 -3.52 6.03
CA SER A 59 -3.97 -4.63 6.75
C SER A 59 -3.32 -4.96 8.10
N HIS A 60 -1.99 -5.08 8.15
CA HIS A 60 -1.27 -5.36 9.40
C HIS A 60 -1.36 -4.21 10.40
N LEU A 61 -1.32 -2.95 9.96
CA LEU A 61 -1.51 -1.80 10.85
C LEU A 61 -2.88 -1.88 11.54
N TRP A 62 -3.95 -2.06 10.77
CA TRP A 62 -5.31 -2.15 11.30
C TRP A 62 -5.49 -3.39 12.18
N GLU A 63 -4.87 -4.51 11.84
CA GLU A 63 -4.87 -5.73 12.66
C GLU A 63 -4.25 -5.51 14.03
N MET A 64 -3.07 -4.89 14.08
CA MET A 64 -2.37 -4.61 15.34
C MET A 64 -3.15 -3.58 16.18
N GLN A 65 -3.74 -2.56 15.56
CA GLN A 65 -4.57 -1.57 16.25
C GLN A 65 -5.85 -2.21 16.82
N ALA A 66 -6.57 -2.99 16.01
CA ALA A 66 -7.78 -3.70 16.45
C ALA A 66 -7.49 -4.65 17.62
N LEU A 67 -6.40 -5.43 17.53
CA LEU A 67 -5.98 -6.33 18.59
C LEU A 67 -5.67 -5.59 19.90
N ALA A 68 -4.95 -4.46 19.82
CA ALA A 68 -4.61 -3.66 21.00
C ALA A 68 -5.83 -3.03 21.69
N HIS A 69 -6.90 -2.77 20.93
CA HIS A 69 -8.17 -2.23 21.45
C HIS A 69 -9.20 -3.31 21.79
N GLY A 70 -8.87 -4.60 21.63
CA GLY A 70 -9.79 -5.71 21.91
C GLY A 70 -10.98 -5.79 20.95
N HIS A 71 -10.86 -5.23 19.75
CA HIS A 71 -11.89 -5.33 18.71
C HIS A 71 -11.89 -6.73 18.10
N GLU A 72 -13.06 -7.15 17.57
CA GLU A 72 -13.18 -8.43 16.88
C GLU A 72 -12.29 -8.49 15.64
N PRO A 73 -11.66 -9.65 15.36
CA PRO A 73 -10.79 -9.79 14.22
C PRO A 73 -11.57 -9.79 12.90
N VAL A 74 -11.33 -8.79 12.07
CA VAL A 74 -11.79 -8.75 10.68
C VAL A 74 -10.93 -9.68 9.81
N PRO A 75 -11.52 -10.49 8.91
CA PRO A 75 -10.77 -11.37 8.00
C PRO A 75 -9.64 -10.64 7.27
N HIS A 76 -8.46 -11.25 7.24
CA HIS A 76 -7.25 -10.63 6.68
C HIS A 76 -7.44 -10.20 5.21
N GLY A 77 -8.07 -11.05 4.39
CA GLY A 77 -8.33 -10.76 2.98
C GLY A 77 -9.20 -9.51 2.75
N PHE A 78 -10.15 -9.22 3.65
CA PHE A 78 -10.99 -8.02 3.54
C PHE A 78 -10.18 -6.75 3.78
N LYS A 79 -9.33 -6.75 4.82
CA LYS A 79 -8.40 -5.66 5.09
C LYS A 79 -7.40 -5.48 3.95
N VAL A 80 -6.86 -6.56 3.40
CA VAL A 80 -5.96 -6.50 2.23
C VAL A 80 -6.68 -5.95 0.99
N GLY A 81 -7.94 -6.31 0.77
CA GLY A 81 -8.76 -5.77 -0.32
C GLY A 81 -8.87 -4.25 -0.26
N VAL A 82 -9.33 -3.69 0.87
CA VAL A 82 -9.40 -2.23 1.07
C VAL A 82 -8.01 -1.58 1.03
N GLY A 83 -6.98 -2.25 1.55
CA GLY A 83 -5.59 -1.79 1.44
C GLY A 83 -5.07 -1.77 0.00
N THR A 84 -5.58 -2.63 -0.88
CA THR A 84 -5.23 -2.72 -2.30
C THR A 84 -5.85 -1.55 -3.06
N GLU A 85 -7.10 -1.24 -2.77
CA GLU A 85 -7.80 -0.05 -3.23
C GLU A 85 -7.06 1.23 -2.80
N ALA A 86 -6.71 1.34 -1.50
CA ALA A 86 -5.94 2.47 -0.97
C ALA A 86 -4.58 2.65 -1.64
N SER A 87 -3.88 1.54 -1.92
CA SER A 87 -2.59 1.55 -2.60
C SER A 87 -2.73 1.98 -4.06
N ALA A 88 -3.74 1.48 -4.78
CA ALA A 88 -3.99 1.85 -6.16
C ALA A 88 -4.36 3.33 -6.30
N ALA A 89 -5.21 3.84 -5.41
CA ALA A 89 -5.59 5.26 -5.40
C ALA A 89 -4.37 6.17 -5.19
N LEU A 90 -3.44 5.77 -4.32
CA LEU A 90 -2.17 6.47 -4.14
C LEU A 90 -1.30 6.39 -5.41
N TYR A 91 -1.18 5.21 -6.03
CA TYR A 91 -0.43 5.06 -7.27
C TYR A 91 -0.96 5.97 -8.37
N GLU A 92 -2.27 6.14 -8.51
CA GLU A 92 -2.86 7.09 -9.48
C GLU A 92 -2.40 8.54 -9.20
N ARG A 93 -2.35 8.96 -7.94
CA ARG A 93 -1.82 10.29 -7.56
C ARG A 93 -0.34 10.44 -7.88
N VAL A 94 0.44 9.37 -7.72
CA VAL A 94 1.88 9.35 -8.06
C VAL A 94 2.08 9.41 -9.57
N LEU A 95 1.33 8.63 -10.34
CA LEU A 95 1.39 8.59 -11.81
C LEU A 95 0.96 9.90 -12.46
N ALA A 96 0.13 10.69 -11.79
CA ALA A 96 -0.25 12.04 -12.22
C ALA A 96 0.90 13.08 -12.09
N ARG A 97 2.03 12.73 -11.44
CA ARG A 97 3.16 13.62 -11.20
C ARG A 97 4.35 13.31 -12.10
N ASP A 98 5.11 14.35 -12.41
CA ASP A 98 6.37 14.22 -13.16
C ASP A 98 7.57 14.21 -12.20
N LEU A 99 8.01 13.00 -11.82
CA LEU A 99 9.18 12.82 -10.95
C LEU A 99 10.52 13.01 -11.70
N THR A 100 10.51 13.41 -12.99
CA THR A 100 11.75 13.85 -13.67
C THR A 100 12.18 15.26 -13.25
N ARG A 101 11.35 15.98 -12.49
CA ARG A 101 11.53 17.39 -12.13
C ARG A 101 11.68 17.63 -10.62
N LEU A 102 12.18 16.64 -9.90
CA LEU A 102 12.38 16.74 -8.44
C LEU A 102 13.40 17.83 -8.09
N ASP A 103 13.07 18.68 -7.11
CA ASP A 103 14.06 19.54 -6.44
C ASP A 103 14.79 18.71 -5.38
N ILE A 104 15.80 17.97 -5.83
CA ILE A 104 16.59 17.08 -4.98
C ILE A 104 17.28 17.84 -3.85
N ASP A 105 17.74 19.06 -4.10
CA ASP A 105 18.41 19.87 -3.09
C ASP A 105 17.46 20.28 -1.97
N ALA A 106 16.23 20.69 -2.30
CA ALA A 106 15.20 20.99 -1.31
C ALA A 106 14.81 19.75 -0.52
N LEU A 107 14.61 18.61 -1.17
CA LEU A 107 14.25 17.34 -0.52
C LEU A 107 15.34 16.87 0.45
N CYS A 108 16.61 16.94 0.06
CA CYS A 108 17.74 16.59 0.94
C CYS A 108 17.88 17.55 2.13
N ARG A 109 17.63 18.85 1.94
CA ARG A 109 17.65 19.84 3.04
C ARG A 109 16.51 19.62 4.03
N ALA A 110 15.33 19.24 3.54
CA ALA A 110 14.16 18.97 4.36
C ALA A 110 14.15 17.55 4.96
N TRP A 111 15.13 16.70 4.63
CA TRP A 111 15.14 15.32 5.09
C TRP A 111 15.33 15.25 6.61
N PRO A 112 14.41 14.60 7.36
CA PRO A 112 14.48 14.57 8.80
C PRO A 112 15.70 13.77 9.27
N SER A 113 16.30 14.23 10.37
CA SER A 113 17.33 13.48 11.09
C SER A 113 16.78 12.18 11.67
N ARG A 114 17.68 11.25 12.02
CA ARG A 114 17.30 9.98 12.70
C ARG A 114 16.47 10.22 13.96
N GLU A 115 16.77 11.27 14.70
CA GLU A 115 16.06 11.60 15.95
C GLU A 115 14.67 12.19 15.67
N GLU A 116 14.53 13.02 14.63
CA GLU A 116 13.22 13.52 14.22
C GLU A 116 12.33 12.39 13.68
N VAL A 117 12.89 11.46 12.90
CA VAL A 117 12.17 10.25 12.46
C VAL A 117 11.71 9.43 13.67
N ARG A 118 12.60 9.15 14.63
CA ARG A 118 12.24 8.45 15.87
C ARG A 118 11.07 9.13 16.57
N ARG A 119 11.17 10.44 16.82
CA ARG A 119 10.14 11.21 17.53
C ARG A 119 8.81 11.19 16.79
N SER A 120 8.83 11.45 15.49
CA SER A 120 7.63 11.47 14.64
C SER A 120 6.93 10.12 14.63
N VAL A 121 7.67 9.02 14.45
CA VAL A 121 7.11 7.66 14.43
C VAL A 121 6.55 7.30 15.81
N GLN A 122 7.29 7.60 16.89
CA GLN A 122 6.82 7.35 18.25
C GLN A 122 5.52 8.09 18.57
N GLN A 123 5.39 9.35 18.14
CA GLN A 123 4.19 10.17 18.36
C GLN A 123 3.01 9.77 17.47
N GLY A 124 3.27 9.20 16.29
CA GLY A 124 2.23 8.78 15.36
C GLY A 124 1.47 7.53 15.79
N HIS A 125 2.02 6.71 16.70
CA HIS A 125 1.38 5.50 17.20
C HIS A 125 0.91 5.68 18.64
N SER A 126 -0.39 5.52 18.87
CA SER A 126 -1.00 5.62 20.21
C SER A 126 -0.72 4.40 21.11
N ILE A 127 -0.33 3.27 20.51
CA ILE A 127 -0.08 2.00 21.21
C ILE A 127 1.45 1.88 21.46
N PRO A 128 1.92 1.86 22.72
CA PRO A 128 3.34 1.93 23.03
C PRO A 128 4.20 0.84 22.37
N MET A 129 3.77 -0.42 22.43
CA MET A 129 4.51 -1.56 21.84
C MET A 129 4.57 -1.47 20.30
N LEU A 130 3.51 -0.96 19.66
CA LEU A 130 3.51 -0.75 18.22
C LEU A 130 4.44 0.41 17.84
N ALA A 131 4.46 1.47 18.64
CA ALA A 131 5.32 2.62 18.45
C ALA A 131 6.81 2.24 18.53
N GLU A 132 7.20 1.45 19.53
CA GLU A 132 8.57 0.95 19.70
C GLU A 132 9.03 0.14 18.48
N ASN A 133 8.26 -0.88 18.08
CA ASN A 133 8.56 -1.69 16.90
C ASN A 133 8.60 -0.84 15.61
N ALA A 134 7.68 0.12 15.47
CA ALA A 134 7.65 1.01 14.31
C ALA A 134 8.89 1.92 14.23
N VAL A 135 9.41 2.37 15.38
CA VAL A 135 10.66 3.13 15.45
C VAL A 135 11.83 2.24 15.00
N GLU A 136 11.93 1.02 15.51
CA GLU A 136 12.99 0.08 15.10
C GLU A 136 12.98 -0.16 13.58
N GLU A 137 11.81 -0.52 13.03
CA GLU A 137 11.63 -0.79 11.60
C GLU A 137 11.90 0.44 10.73
N SER A 138 11.53 1.64 11.19
CA SER A 138 11.79 2.90 10.48
C SER A 138 13.27 3.29 10.50
N LEU A 139 13.95 3.07 11.63
CA LEU A 139 15.39 3.36 11.79
C LEU A 139 16.27 2.33 11.10
N ALA A 140 15.80 1.09 10.95
CA ALA A 140 16.48 0.04 10.20
C ALA A 140 16.59 0.37 8.70
N LYS A 141 15.60 1.05 8.13
CA LYS A 141 15.62 1.50 6.72
C LYS A 141 15.95 2.98 6.52
N TYR A 142 16.29 3.71 7.58
CA TYR A 142 16.67 5.11 7.48
C TYR A 142 17.91 5.26 6.59
N ILE A 143 17.88 6.27 5.72
CA ILE A 143 19.00 6.64 4.85
C ILE A 143 19.50 8.05 5.16
N THR A 144 20.79 8.29 4.92
CA THR A 144 21.38 9.63 5.05
C THR A 144 20.91 10.57 3.94
N PRO A 145 21.03 11.89 4.10
CA PRO A 145 20.74 12.85 3.02
C PRO A 145 21.51 12.57 1.72
N ASP A 146 22.75 12.09 1.81
CA ASP A 146 23.55 11.71 0.63
C ASP A 146 23.00 10.46 -0.07
N GLN A 147 22.59 9.45 0.70
CA GLN A 147 21.94 8.26 0.16
C GLN A 147 20.57 8.60 -0.44
N LEU A 148 19.82 9.52 0.17
CA LEU A 148 18.58 10.05 -0.39
C LEU A 148 18.87 10.72 -1.73
N ARG A 149 19.86 11.60 -1.81
CA ARG A 149 20.26 12.26 -3.08
C ARG A 149 20.51 11.24 -4.18
N GLN A 150 21.31 10.21 -3.91
CA GLN A 150 21.60 9.16 -4.88
C GLN A 150 20.34 8.44 -5.35
N ARG A 151 19.42 8.13 -4.42
CA ARG A 151 18.15 7.47 -4.74
C ARG A 151 17.22 8.37 -5.55
N LEU A 152 17.10 9.64 -5.19
CA LEU A 152 16.27 10.61 -5.90
C LEU A 152 16.79 10.87 -7.32
N MET A 153 18.11 10.95 -7.52
CA MET A 153 18.70 11.06 -8.84
C MET A 153 18.36 9.83 -9.71
N LEU A 154 18.45 8.63 -9.14
CA LEU A 154 18.09 7.39 -9.84
C LEU A 154 16.60 7.34 -10.18
N ILE A 155 15.72 7.75 -9.26
CA ILE A 155 14.28 7.86 -9.51
C ILE A 155 14.04 8.86 -10.65
N GLN A 156 14.66 10.03 -10.61
CA GLN A 156 14.50 11.06 -11.62
C GLN A 156 14.93 10.58 -13.01
N GLU A 157 16.08 9.90 -13.10
CA GLU A 157 16.59 9.30 -14.35
C GLU A 157 15.67 8.20 -14.88
N ARG A 158 15.15 7.33 -13.99
CA ARG A 158 14.40 6.12 -14.38
C ARG A 158 12.89 6.31 -14.37
N TRP A 159 12.38 7.47 -13.96
CA TRP A 159 10.95 7.73 -13.82
C TRP A 159 10.15 7.40 -15.09
N PRO A 160 10.56 7.77 -16.31
CA PRO A 160 9.79 7.43 -17.51
C PRO A 160 9.59 5.92 -17.69
N ILE A 161 10.63 5.12 -17.40
CA ILE A 161 10.60 3.66 -17.50
C ILE A 161 9.72 3.07 -16.38
N ILE A 162 9.92 3.54 -15.14
CA ILE A 162 9.12 3.10 -13.98
C ILE A 162 7.64 3.39 -14.22
N ARG A 163 7.33 4.61 -14.67
CA ARG A 163 5.98 5.05 -14.98
C ARG A 163 5.32 4.16 -16.03
N GLU A 164 6.00 3.89 -17.15
CA GLU A 164 5.47 3.00 -18.20
C GLU A 164 5.16 1.61 -17.62
N HIS A 165 6.06 1.02 -16.83
CA HIS A 165 5.83 -0.28 -16.22
C HIS A 165 4.66 -0.28 -15.23
N LEU A 166 4.53 0.77 -14.41
CA LEU A 166 3.42 0.90 -13.46
C LEU A 166 2.08 1.07 -14.18
N GLU A 167 2.01 1.92 -15.21
CA GLU A 167 0.80 2.13 -16.03
C GLU A 167 0.34 0.83 -16.72
N ARG A 168 1.28 -0.03 -17.14
CA ARG A 168 0.96 -1.33 -17.75
C ARG A 168 0.53 -2.38 -16.74
N GLN A 169 1.09 -2.35 -15.53
CA GLN A 169 0.85 -3.38 -14.53
C GLN A 169 -0.41 -3.12 -13.70
N LEU A 170 -0.58 -1.88 -13.24
CA LEU A 170 -1.57 -1.54 -12.22
C LEU A 170 -3.00 -1.49 -12.78
N MET A 171 -3.95 -1.82 -11.91
CA MET A 171 -5.37 -1.55 -12.12
C MET A 171 -5.72 -0.24 -11.44
N THR A 172 -6.73 0.48 -11.95
CA THR A 172 -7.26 1.66 -11.26
C THR A 172 -7.92 1.26 -9.95
N ALA A 173 -7.97 2.17 -8.99
CA ALA A 173 -8.65 1.95 -7.71
C ALA A 173 -10.14 1.64 -7.92
N GLU A 174 -10.80 2.33 -8.86
CA GLU A 174 -12.19 2.06 -9.25
C GLU A 174 -12.37 0.64 -9.79
N HIS A 175 -11.48 0.18 -10.68
CA HIS A 175 -11.58 -1.18 -11.22
C HIS A 175 -11.39 -2.25 -10.13
N ILE A 176 -10.43 -2.05 -9.22
CA ILE A 176 -10.22 -2.95 -8.08
C ILE A 176 -11.46 -2.97 -7.19
N ARG A 177 -12.04 -1.80 -6.90
CA ARG A 177 -13.27 -1.67 -6.12
C ARG A 177 -14.43 -2.43 -6.75
N ASP A 178 -14.60 -2.33 -8.06
CA ASP A 178 -15.65 -3.07 -8.78
C ASP A 178 -15.45 -4.59 -8.74
N LEU A 179 -14.20 -5.06 -8.88
CA LEU A 179 -13.88 -6.49 -8.73
C LEU A 179 -14.19 -7.00 -7.32
N LEU A 180 -13.81 -6.24 -6.28
CA LEU A 180 -14.09 -6.57 -4.88
C LEU A 180 -15.60 -6.59 -4.61
N ARG A 181 -16.33 -5.56 -5.03
CA ARG A 181 -17.79 -5.49 -4.89
C ARG A 181 -18.47 -6.66 -5.59
N ALA A 182 -18.05 -7.00 -6.80
CA ALA A 182 -18.57 -8.12 -7.56
C ALA A 182 -18.30 -9.49 -6.90
N ALA A 183 -17.24 -9.60 -6.12
CA ALA A 183 -16.92 -10.78 -5.32
C ALA A 183 -17.69 -10.82 -3.97
N GLY A 184 -18.44 -9.77 -3.64
CA GLY A 184 -19.12 -9.60 -2.35
C GLY A 184 -18.15 -9.29 -1.21
N CYS A 185 -17.01 -8.65 -1.51
CA CYS A 185 -16.03 -8.22 -0.52
C CYS A 185 -16.26 -6.75 -0.12
N PRO A 186 -15.81 -6.35 1.09
CA PRO A 186 -15.80 -4.96 1.51
C PRO A 186 -15.07 -4.04 0.54
N THR A 187 -15.62 -2.85 0.33
CA THR A 187 -15.07 -1.77 -0.51
C THR A 187 -15.04 -0.42 0.19
N GLU A 188 -15.46 -0.38 1.45
CA GLU A 188 -15.42 0.82 2.27
C GLU A 188 -14.68 0.53 3.58
N PRO A 189 -13.90 1.49 4.10
CA PRO A 189 -13.15 1.28 5.34
C PRO A 189 -14.09 0.98 6.52
N ALA A 190 -15.30 1.54 6.54
CA ALA A 190 -16.27 1.30 7.62
C ALA A 190 -16.71 -0.17 7.70
N GLU A 191 -16.79 -0.88 6.57
CA GLU A 191 -17.15 -2.31 6.51
C GLU A 191 -16.10 -3.22 7.17
N ILE A 192 -14.87 -2.73 7.32
CA ILE A 192 -13.78 -3.41 8.03
C ILE A 192 -13.45 -2.76 9.38
N GLY A 193 -14.34 -1.92 9.91
CA GLY A 193 -14.19 -1.26 11.21
C GLY A 193 -13.12 -0.16 11.24
N VAL A 194 -12.74 0.37 10.08
CA VAL A 194 -11.76 1.47 9.94
C VAL A 194 -12.50 2.77 9.65
N SER A 195 -12.29 3.80 10.46
CA SER A 195 -12.83 5.13 10.17
C SER A 195 -12.06 5.83 9.05
N VAL A 196 -12.68 6.83 8.42
CA VAL A 196 -12.03 7.68 7.39
C VAL A 196 -10.77 8.36 7.95
N ALA A 197 -10.81 8.81 9.21
CA ALA A 197 -9.67 9.41 9.88
C ALA A 197 -8.51 8.40 10.04
N GLN A 198 -8.80 7.19 10.51
CA GLN A 198 -7.81 6.12 10.62
C GLN A 198 -7.23 5.74 9.25
N LEU A 199 -8.07 5.65 8.20
CA LEU A 199 -7.61 5.38 6.85
C LEU A 199 -6.65 6.46 6.35
N ARG A 200 -6.97 7.74 6.58
CA ARG A 200 -6.09 8.87 6.23
C ARG A 200 -4.74 8.76 6.93
N GLU A 201 -4.74 8.54 8.24
CA GLU A 201 -3.52 8.36 9.04
C GLU A 201 -2.69 7.15 8.59
N SER A 202 -3.36 6.11 8.11
CA SER A 202 -2.72 4.86 7.70
C SER A 202 -1.75 5.03 6.53
N TYR A 203 -1.93 6.01 5.66
CA TYR A 203 -0.97 6.30 4.58
C TYR A 203 0.43 6.64 5.12
N THR A 204 0.50 7.26 6.29
CA THR A 204 1.77 7.57 6.97
C THR A 204 2.21 6.41 7.86
N LEU A 205 1.31 5.88 8.70
CA LEU A 205 1.65 4.88 9.72
C LEU A 205 1.96 3.49 9.14
N ALA A 206 1.30 3.07 8.05
CA ALA A 206 1.59 1.78 7.44
C ALA A 206 3.03 1.72 6.91
N ARG A 207 3.63 2.88 6.56
CA ARG A 207 5.04 3.00 6.15
C ARG A 207 6.02 2.70 7.28
N THR A 208 5.62 2.76 8.54
CA THR A 208 6.58 2.65 9.66
C THR A 208 6.68 1.23 10.22
N ILE A 209 5.68 0.38 9.97
CA ILE A 209 5.59 -0.94 10.63
C ILE A 209 6.49 -2.05 10.04
N ARG A 210 7.21 -1.77 8.94
CA ARG A 210 8.17 -2.70 8.30
C ARG A 210 9.27 -1.97 7.51
N SER A 211 10.47 -2.53 7.57
CA SER A 211 11.69 -2.15 6.83
C SER A 211 11.69 -2.63 5.36
N ARG A 212 10.57 -2.42 4.66
CA ARG A 212 10.42 -2.71 3.22
C ARG A 212 10.11 -1.43 2.46
N TYR A 213 10.73 -1.28 1.29
CA TYR A 213 10.46 -0.19 0.35
C TYR A 213 9.21 -0.50 -0.49
N THR A 214 8.27 0.44 -0.51
CA THR A 214 6.98 0.39 -1.21
C THR A 214 6.63 1.77 -1.78
N VAL A 215 5.48 1.94 -2.44
CA VAL A 215 5.01 3.27 -2.85
C VAL A 215 4.91 4.26 -1.70
N LEU A 216 4.60 3.80 -0.47
CA LEU A 216 4.56 4.65 0.72
C LEU A 216 5.93 5.27 1.02
N ASP A 217 7.02 4.54 0.76
CA ASP A 217 8.38 5.03 0.93
C ASP A 217 8.77 6.00 -0.19
N LEU A 218 8.38 5.69 -1.43
CA LEU A 218 8.59 6.57 -2.58
C LEU A 218 7.95 7.95 -2.35
N VAL A 219 6.65 8.01 -2.01
CA VAL A 219 5.95 9.29 -1.82
C VAL A 219 6.48 10.10 -0.65
N ASN A 220 7.00 9.43 0.39
CA ASN A 220 7.66 10.07 1.52
C ASN A 220 9.02 10.67 1.10
N GLU A 221 9.83 9.92 0.35
CA GLU A 221 11.16 10.37 -0.09
C GLU A 221 11.11 11.49 -1.12
N VAL A 222 10.15 11.45 -2.05
CA VAL A 222 9.97 12.51 -3.06
C VAL A 222 9.12 13.68 -2.56
N GLY A 223 8.71 13.67 -1.28
CA GLY A 223 8.06 14.81 -0.62
C GLY A 223 6.64 15.12 -1.10
N ILE A 224 5.89 14.11 -1.55
CA ILE A 224 4.53 14.28 -2.08
C ILE A 224 3.44 13.56 -1.27
N LEU A 225 3.81 12.86 -0.19
CA LEU A 225 2.87 12.06 0.61
C LEU A 225 1.66 12.89 1.06
N ASP A 226 1.89 14.02 1.74
CA ASP A 226 0.81 14.85 2.30
C ASP A 226 -0.10 15.38 1.19
N ALA A 227 0.47 15.88 0.09
CA ALA A 227 -0.31 16.37 -1.05
C ALA A 227 -1.16 15.25 -1.70
N CYS A 228 -0.59 14.05 -1.88
CA CYS A 228 -1.33 12.91 -2.40
C CYS A 228 -2.48 12.51 -1.46
N VAL A 229 -2.22 12.45 -0.15
CA VAL A 229 -3.25 12.11 0.85
C VAL A 229 -4.33 13.18 0.86
N ASP A 230 -3.98 14.45 0.92
CA ASP A 230 -4.94 15.55 0.91
C ASP A 230 -5.85 15.49 -0.32
N GLU A 231 -5.29 15.25 -1.51
CA GLU A 231 -6.06 15.08 -2.76
C GLU A 231 -7.02 13.89 -2.72
N LEU A 232 -6.64 12.78 -2.09
CA LEU A 232 -7.49 11.58 -2.00
C LEU A 232 -8.75 11.81 -1.14
N PHE A 233 -8.66 12.70 -0.15
CA PHE A 233 -9.76 13.00 0.78
C PHE A 233 -10.42 14.37 0.55
N ALA A 234 -9.91 15.19 -0.38
CA ALA A 234 -10.53 16.45 -0.77
C ALA A 234 -11.86 16.20 -1.52
N PRO A 235 -12.76 17.20 -1.62
CA PRO A 235 -13.96 17.08 -2.44
C PRO A 235 -13.64 16.65 -3.89
N GLY A 236 -14.29 15.58 -4.36
CA GLY A 236 -14.01 14.97 -5.66
C GLY A 236 -12.80 14.01 -5.69
N GLY A 237 -12.08 13.88 -4.57
CA GLY A 237 -11.07 12.86 -4.34
C GLY A 237 -11.69 11.47 -4.18
N TYR A 238 -10.87 10.44 -4.38
CA TYR A 238 -11.30 9.05 -4.41
C TYR A 238 -12.07 8.66 -3.13
N TRP A 239 -11.49 8.88 -1.95
CA TRP A 239 -12.13 8.50 -0.70
C TRP A 239 -13.33 9.39 -0.36
N ALA A 240 -13.30 10.68 -0.72
CA ALA A 240 -14.44 11.57 -0.52
C ALA A 240 -15.67 11.14 -1.33
N ALA A 241 -15.49 10.61 -2.54
CA ALA A 241 -16.59 10.09 -3.36
C ALA A 241 -17.21 8.80 -2.79
N ILE A 242 -16.47 8.09 -1.95
CA ILE A 242 -16.82 6.75 -1.46
C ILE A 242 -17.44 6.83 -0.07
N THR A 243 -16.86 7.62 0.82
CA THR A 243 -17.27 7.67 2.23
C THR A 243 -18.39 8.67 2.51
N HIS A 244 -18.92 9.31 1.46
CA HIS A 244 -20.09 10.21 1.51
C HIS A 244 -21.28 9.69 0.66
N ALA A 245 -21.18 8.49 0.09
CA ALA A 245 -22.28 7.79 -0.57
C ALA A 245 -23.09 6.98 0.45
#